data_AF-A0A178ELK7-F1
#
_entry.id   AF-A0A178ELK7-F1
#
_cell.length_a   1.000
_cell.length_b   1.000
_cell.length_c   1.000
_cell.angle_alpha   90.00
_cell.angle_beta   90.00
_cell.angle_gamma   90.00
#
_symmetry.space_group_name_H-M   'P 1'
#
loop_
_entity.id
_entity.type
_entity.pdbx_description
1 polymer ?
#
loop_
_entity_poly.entity_id
_entity_poly.type
_entity_poly.pdbx_seq_one_letter_code
_entity_poly.pdbx_strand_id
1 'polypeptide(L)'
;MPPSMLLVPAFAPPLTEEAVKKCNKAFSAEVIIPHLLSLSHYFIEMTDKTNILGNLGQDPYCPTLRTLHERLANGQYGPSLLEPTFLTLEHLKTRVKQRTDIHAVERPLADFEDLYYALIARLQDLHDLIKIRLKSGFSQLTDLVYEGGITIAALHTDLEKYWLFLNNAACGKALDDAIRRARAKATRDEVLRQVQANELSRQEANETIKKIYEPSFYDGILGMVFVNGHNAALIAGVLNVRYKDLLAVEKRMALKKKGLPTSKPKKKVKFASEHEKNNQQEVVNQCAMAEEHIESQQVTDCTERFTELTVADEPTPNELIRLKDPNGKDAVQPFTPIVSEPANYTTTELANNLANQPVTEVINRIADHFASGPIKQTTSQPIDQFITEPAPKPPGAATDNHPLDMAAIEAGIHHERAQQEALYNHLQWEMRFQRVNEYRNYLRNQASRGLLDNYKVKRRSSGNLRRDRGAQCSWGGYHGRGEDVEMAMD
;
A
#
# COMPACT_ATOMS: atom_id res chain seq x y z
N MET A 1 -29.29 -31.44 1.28
CA MET A 1 -28.18 -30.96 2.14
C MET A 1 -27.64 -29.69 1.52
N PRO A 2 -27.47 -28.60 2.28
CA PRO A 2 -26.79 -27.42 1.76
C PRO A 2 -25.38 -27.86 1.32
N PRO A 3 -24.92 -27.49 0.13
CA PRO A 3 -23.56 -27.80 -0.30
C PRO A 3 -22.62 -27.21 0.75
N SER A 4 -21.85 -28.06 1.42
CA SER A 4 -20.79 -27.66 2.33
C SER A 4 -19.92 -26.66 1.58
N MET A 5 -20.00 -25.39 1.94
CA MET A 5 -19.25 -24.33 1.27
C MET A 5 -17.78 -24.70 1.36
N LEU A 6 -17.20 -25.14 0.23
CA LEU A 6 -15.79 -25.53 0.14
C LEU A 6 -14.97 -24.27 0.40
N LEU A 7 -14.53 -24.12 1.66
CA LEU A 7 -13.75 -22.98 2.10
C LEU A 7 -12.30 -23.23 1.67
N VAL A 8 -11.81 -22.40 0.75
CA VAL A 8 -10.39 -22.36 0.43
C VAL A 8 -9.60 -21.97 1.68
N PRO A 9 -8.59 -22.76 2.10
CA PRO A 9 -7.81 -22.45 3.28
C PRO A 9 -7.10 -21.11 3.12
N ALA A 10 -7.00 -20.37 4.22
CA ALA A 10 -6.23 -19.13 4.28
C ALA A 10 -4.73 -19.46 4.15
N PHE A 11 -3.96 -18.55 3.56
CA PHE A 11 -2.51 -18.64 3.59
C PHE A 11 -1.97 -18.64 5.02
N ALA A 12 -0.80 -19.27 5.20
CA ALA A 12 -0.03 -19.15 6.42
C ALA A 12 0.27 -17.68 6.72
N PRO A 13 0.42 -17.29 8.01
CA PRO A 13 0.74 -15.91 8.38
C PRO A 13 1.95 -15.38 7.62
N PRO A 14 1.93 -14.09 7.20
CA PRO A 14 3.02 -13.51 6.44
C PRO A 14 4.32 -13.48 7.26
N LEU A 15 5.44 -13.53 6.53
CA LEU A 15 6.78 -13.52 7.06
C LEU A 15 7.03 -12.24 7.85
N THR A 16 7.53 -12.38 9.09
CA THR A 16 7.81 -11.24 9.96
C THR A 16 9.30 -10.93 10.01
N GLU A 17 9.63 -9.69 10.38
CA GLU A 17 11.01 -9.25 10.55
C GLU A 17 11.73 -10.07 11.64
N GLU A 18 11.03 -10.39 12.73
CA GLU A 18 11.59 -11.20 13.82
C GLU A 18 11.89 -12.62 13.37
N ALA A 19 11.05 -13.20 12.51
CA ALA A 19 11.29 -14.53 11.95
C ALA A 19 12.54 -14.55 11.08
N VAL A 20 12.74 -13.50 10.27
CA VAL A 20 13.96 -13.34 9.46
C VAL A 20 15.20 -13.13 10.32
N LYS A 21 15.13 -12.23 11.32
CA LYS A 21 16.25 -11.96 12.24
C LYS A 21 16.68 -13.18 13.06
N LYS A 22 15.73 -14.02 13.48
CA LYS A 22 16.00 -15.27 14.23
C LYS A 22 16.49 -16.40 13.32
N CYS A 23 16.39 -16.26 12.00
CA CYS A 23 16.76 -17.31 11.07
C CYS A 23 18.28 -17.32 10.83
N ASN A 24 18.94 -18.42 11.20
CA ASN A 24 20.37 -18.62 10.98
C ASN A 24 20.71 -19.31 9.66
N LYS A 25 19.69 -19.68 8.87
CA LYS A 25 19.84 -20.33 7.57
C LYS A 25 19.40 -19.37 6.48
N ALA A 26 20.14 -19.31 5.39
CA ALA A 26 19.78 -18.55 4.21
C ALA A 26 19.76 -19.49 3.00
N PHE A 27 18.77 -19.34 2.14
CA PHE A 27 18.80 -20.02 0.83
C PHE A 27 19.87 -19.39 -0.07
N SER A 28 20.39 -20.18 -1.01
CA SER A 28 21.29 -19.66 -2.04
C SER A 28 20.52 -18.77 -3.03
N ALA A 29 21.18 -17.72 -3.53
CA ALA A 29 20.65 -16.89 -4.61
C ALA A 29 20.33 -17.71 -5.86
N GLU A 30 21.11 -18.77 -6.13
CA GLU A 30 20.92 -19.70 -7.26
C GLU A 30 19.58 -20.45 -7.17
N VAL A 31 19.01 -20.59 -5.96
CA VAL A 31 17.70 -21.20 -5.77
C VAL A 31 16.61 -20.13 -5.89
N ILE A 32 16.79 -18.97 -5.26
CA ILE A 32 15.73 -17.94 -5.19
C ILE A 32 15.48 -17.29 -6.55
N ILE A 33 16.54 -16.88 -7.26
CA ILE A 33 16.42 -16.08 -8.50
C ILE A 33 15.61 -16.82 -9.58
N PRO A 34 15.90 -18.10 -9.92
CA PRO A 34 15.12 -18.82 -10.91
C PRO A 34 13.64 -18.96 -10.51
N HIS A 35 13.34 -19.13 -9.21
CA HIS A 35 11.96 -19.21 -8.73
C HIS A 35 11.22 -17.87 -8.90
N LEU A 36 11.85 -16.74 -8.55
CA LEU A 36 11.24 -15.41 -8.74
C LEU A 36 10.97 -15.11 -10.22
N LEU A 37 11.93 -15.42 -11.11
CA LEU A 37 11.79 -15.20 -12.54
C LEU A 37 10.73 -16.12 -13.17
N SER A 38 10.75 -17.41 -12.83
CA SER A 38 9.77 -18.37 -13.36
C SER A 38 8.36 -18.06 -12.88
N LEU A 39 8.20 -17.73 -11.60
CA LEU A 39 6.89 -17.39 -11.03
C LEU A 39 6.33 -16.09 -11.59
N SER A 40 7.18 -15.07 -11.76
CA SER A 40 6.74 -13.80 -12.37
C SER A 40 6.30 -14.01 -13.82
N HIS A 41 7.06 -14.78 -14.61
CA HIS A 41 6.65 -15.14 -15.97
C HIS A 41 5.32 -15.89 -15.99
N TYR A 42 5.16 -16.90 -15.11
CA TYR A 42 3.93 -17.68 -14.99
C TYR A 42 2.70 -16.80 -14.71
N PHE A 43 2.78 -15.85 -13.76
CA PHE A 43 1.66 -14.95 -13.47
C PHE A 43 1.38 -13.91 -14.55
N ILE A 44 2.41 -13.45 -15.25
CA ILE A 44 2.28 -12.56 -16.40
C ILE A 44 1.52 -13.29 -17.51
N GLU A 45 1.96 -14.48 -17.90
CA GLU A 45 1.32 -15.31 -18.93
C GLU A 45 -0.11 -15.68 -18.56
N MET A 46 -0.34 -16.10 -17.31
CA MET A 46 -1.68 -16.41 -16.82
C MET A 46 -2.60 -15.20 -16.93
N THR A 47 -2.12 -14.01 -16.56
CA THR A 47 -2.92 -12.77 -16.65
C THR A 47 -3.26 -12.42 -18.09
N ASP A 48 -2.35 -12.63 -19.03
CA ASP A 48 -2.60 -12.38 -20.46
C ASP A 48 -3.67 -13.31 -21.05
N LYS A 49 -3.78 -14.53 -20.50
CA LYS A 49 -4.71 -15.54 -20.97
C LYS A 49 -6.09 -15.46 -20.33
N THR A 50 -6.27 -14.72 -19.24
CA THR A 50 -7.51 -14.74 -18.46
C THR A 50 -8.12 -13.37 -18.21
N ASN A 51 -9.42 -13.26 -18.48
CA ASN A 51 -10.23 -12.11 -18.09
C ASN A 51 -10.71 -12.20 -16.63
N ILE A 52 -10.57 -13.37 -15.99
CA ILE A 52 -11.07 -13.62 -14.62
C ILE A 52 -10.30 -12.78 -13.60
N LEU A 53 -9.02 -12.51 -13.88
CA LEU A 53 -8.08 -11.87 -12.94
C LEU A 53 -8.01 -10.34 -13.08
N GLY A 54 -8.89 -9.76 -13.90
CA GLY A 54 -8.87 -8.35 -14.24
C GLY A 54 -7.76 -8.00 -15.22
N ASN A 55 -7.99 -6.97 -16.03
CA ASN A 55 -6.96 -6.45 -16.91
C ASN A 55 -5.97 -5.64 -16.06
N LEU A 56 -4.76 -6.18 -15.86
CA LEU A 56 -3.68 -5.41 -15.24
C LEU A 56 -3.29 -4.32 -16.23
N GLY A 57 -3.61 -3.06 -15.90
CA GLY A 57 -3.37 -1.93 -16.77
C GLY A 57 -1.94 -1.93 -17.33
N GLN A 58 -1.81 -1.71 -18.64
CA GLN A 58 -0.54 -1.75 -19.36
C GLN A 58 0.24 -0.42 -19.26
N ASP A 59 0.15 0.32 -18.14
CA ASP A 59 0.95 1.53 -17.99
C ASP A 59 2.41 1.15 -17.71
N PRO A 60 3.35 1.33 -18.68
CA PRO A 60 4.75 0.98 -18.47
C PRO A 60 5.44 1.88 -17.43
N TYR A 61 4.76 2.94 -16.99
CA TYR A 61 5.23 3.86 -15.94
C TYR A 61 4.55 3.61 -14.59
N CYS A 62 3.94 2.44 -14.42
CA CYS A 62 3.48 1.91 -13.13
C CYS A 62 4.34 0.69 -12.77
N PRO A 63 4.86 0.56 -11.53
CA PRO A 63 5.69 -0.56 -11.08
C PRO A 63 4.85 -1.84 -10.84
N THR A 64 4.20 -2.33 -11.89
CA THR A 64 3.47 -3.60 -11.88
C THR A 64 4.42 -4.79 -11.93
N LEU A 65 3.95 -6.00 -11.61
CA LEU A 65 4.73 -7.23 -11.77
C LEU A 65 5.34 -7.37 -13.17
N ARG A 66 4.55 -7.06 -14.21
CA ARG A 66 5.00 -7.06 -15.61
C ARG A 66 6.12 -6.04 -15.82
N THR A 67 5.89 -4.79 -15.43
CA THR A 67 6.87 -3.71 -15.61
C THR A 67 8.20 -4.07 -14.92
N LEU A 68 8.15 -4.58 -13.69
CA LEU A 68 9.37 -4.94 -12.94
C LEU A 68 10.10 -6.14 -13.55
N HIS A 69 9.36 -7.16 -13.99
CA HIS A 69 9.93 -8.31 -14.70
C HIS A 69 10.62 -7.89 -16.00
N GLU A 70 9.93 -7.11 -16.84
CA GLU A 70 10.46 -6.60 -18.11
C GLU A 70 11.68 -5.71 -17.89
N ARG A 71 11.68 -4.88 -16.83
CA ARG A 71 12.84 -4.05 -16.46
C ARG A 71 14.07 -4.90 -16.15
N LEU A 72 13.92 -5.95 -15.35
CA LEU A 72 15.02 -6.87 -15.03
C LEU A 72 15.54 -7.59 -16.29
N ALA A 73 14.63 -8.09 -17.12
CA ALA A 73 14.97 -8.74 -18.38
C ALA A 73 15.72 -7.80 -19.34
N ASN A 74 15.34 -6.52 -19.39
CA ASN A 74 15.89 -5.51 -20.30
C ASN A 74 17.15 -4.79 -19.77
N GLY A 75 17.87 -5.36 -18.80
CA GLY A 75 19.09 -4.72 -18.31
C GLY A 75 18.83 -3.46 -17.46
N GLN A 76 17.58 -3.12 -17.11
CA GLN A 76 17.27 -1.88 -16.40
C GLN A 76 17.53 -2.03 -14.89
N TYR A 77 17.95 -0.93 -14.26
CA TYR A 77 18.08 -0.86 -12.81
C TYR A 77 16.77 -0.39 -12.16
N GLY A 78 16.51 -0.89 -10.96
CA GLY A 78 15.49 -0.34 -10.06
C GLY A 78 15.90 1.02 -9.49
N PRO A 79 15.12 1.60 -8.58
CA PRO A 79 15.45 2.81 -7.82
C PRO A 79 16.80 2.69 -7.11
N SER A 80 17.40 3.83 -6.73
CA SER A 80 18.67 3.81 -6.00
C SER A 80 18.52 3.10 -4.66
N LEU A 81 19.58 2.41 -4.26
CA LEU A 81 19.73 1.84 -2.92
C LEU A 81 20.41 2.81 -1.96
N LEU A 82 20.74 4.02 -2.43
CA LEU A 82 21.24 5.10 -1.59
C LEU A 82 20.12 5.67 -0.73
N GLU A 83 20.50 6.18 0.44
CA GLU A 83 19.60 6.94 1.29
C GLU A 83 18.98 8.12 0.53
N PRO A 84 17.72 8.51 0.84
CA PRO A 84 17.04 9.64 0.22
C PRO A 84 17.85 10.94 0.24
N THR A 85 18.69 11.14 1.25
CA THR A 85 19.57 12.30 1.40
C THR A 85 20.62 12.42 0.29
N PHE A 86 21.05 11.31 -0.30
CA PHE A 86 22.01 11.30 -1.43
C PHE A 86 21.32 11.34 -2.80
N LEU A 87 19.99 11.20 -2.85
CA LEU A 87 19.25 11.11 -4.11
C LEU A 87 19.02 12.50 -4.72
N THR A 88 19.86 12.85 -5.70
CA THR A 88 19.68 14.05 -6.52
C THR A 88 18.96 13.71 -7.84
N LEU A 89 18.35 14.71 -8.47
CA LEU A 89 17.74 14.53 -9.79
C LEU A 89 18.76 14.09 -10.87
N GLU A 90 20.03 14.49 -10.74
CA GLU A 90 21.10 14.07 -11.65
C GLU A 90 21.48 12.60 -11.44
N HIS A 91 21.47 12.11 -10.19
CA HIS A 91 21.61 10.68 -9.89
C HIS A 91 20.51 9.86 -10.59
N LEU A 92 19.26 10.30 -10.48
CA LEU A 92 18.13 9.64 -11.14
C LEU A 92 18.26 9.65 -12.67
N LYS A 93 18.60 10.79 -13.29
CA LYS A 93 18.81 10.88 -14.74
C LYS A 93 19.93 9.99 -15.24
N THR A 94 21.02 9.89 -14.48
CA THR A 94 22.16 9.03 -14.80
C THR A 94 21.75 7.57 -14.71
N ARG A 95 21.09 7.19 -13.62
CA ARG A 95 20.61 5.83 -13.37
C ARG A 95 19.60 5.34 -14.42
N VAL A 96 18.66 6.21 -14.84
CA VAL A 96 17.69 5.90 -15.89
C VAL A 96 18.35 5.53 -17.23
N LYS A 97 19.55 6.06 -17.51
CA LYS A 97 20.30 5.76 -18.73
C LYS A 97 21.18 4.51 -18.60
N GLN A 98 21.55 4.13 -17.38
CA GLN A 98 22.39 2.96 -17.14
C GLN A 98 21.63 1.68 -17.43
N ARG A 99 22.30 0.74 -18.09
CA ARG A 99 21.85 -0.62 -18.32
C ARG A 99 22.97 -1.57 -17.92
N THR A 100 22.61 -2.74 -17.44
CA THR A 100 23.54 -3.85 -17.26
C THR A 100 23.40 -4.81 -18.43
N ASP A 101 24.53 -5.32 -18.90
CA ASP A 101 24.57 -6.40 -19.88
C ASP A 101 24.46 -7.78 -19.22
N ILE A 102 24.44 -7.83 -17.88
CA ILE A 102 24.29 -9.05 -17.11
C ILE A 102 22.84 -9.56 -17.24
N HIS A 103 22.70 -10.82 -17.67
CA HIS A 103 21.40 -11.49 -17.75
C HIS A 103 20.71 -11.53 -16.39
N ALA A 104 19.37 -11.44 -16.38
CA ALA A 104 18.60 -11.39 -15.14
C ALA A 104 18.98 -12.51 -14.16
N VAL A 105 19.13 -13.75 -14.64
CA VAL A 105 19.51 -14.92 -13.82
C VAL A 105 20.85 -14.80 -13.09
N GLU A 106 21.78 -13.99 -13.61
CA GLU A 106 23.13 -13.78 -13.05
C GLU A 106 23.22 -12.52 -12.19
N ARG A 107 22.14 -11.75 -12.09
CA ARG A 107 22.15 -10.51 -11.31
C ARG A 107 22.22 -10.79 -9.81
N PRO A 108 22.77 -9.86 -9.03
CA PRO A 108 22.75 -9.96 -7.57
C PRO A 108 21.33 -10.09 -7.04
N LEU A 109 21.13 -10.93 -6.01
CA LEU A 109 19.82 -11.16 -5.39
C LEU A 109 19.12 -9.87 -4.93
N ALA A 110 19.88 -8.84 -4.53
CA ALA A 110 19.34 -7.55 -4.11
C ALA A 110 18.55 -6.82 -5.22
N ASP A 111 18.85 -7.07 -6.51
CA ASP A 111 18.13 -6.46 -7.64
C ASP A 111 16.68 -6.99 -7.73
N PHE A 112 16.37 -8.08 -7.05
CA PHE A 112 15.06 -8.74 -7.08
C PHE A 112 14.12 -8.32 -5.95
N GLU A 113 14.53 -7.39 -5.08
CA GLU A 113 13.72 -6.89 -3.95
C GLU A 113 12.32 -6.45 -4.40
N ASP A 114 12.22 -5.58 -5.40
CA ASP A 114 10.94 -5.05 -5.86
C ASP A 114 10.08 -6.11 -6.57
N LEU A 115 10.72 -7.04 -7.30
CA LEU A 115 10.02 -8.15 -7.95
C LEU A 115 9.42 -9.11 -6.92
N TYR A 116 10.17 -9.38 -5.84
CA TYR A 116 9.67 -10.17 -4.71
C TYR A 116 8.41 -9.54 -4.12
N TYR A 117 8.42 -8.23 -3.85
CA TYR A 117 7.24 -7.53 -3.33
C TYR A 117 6.05 -7.61 -4.29
N ALA A 118 6.26 -7.35 -5.57
CA ALA A 118 5.18 -7.44 -6.57
C ALA A 118 4.61 -8.86 -6.69
N LEU A 119 5.44 -9.89 -6.52
CA LEU A 119 5.02 -11.30 -6.50
C LEU A 119 4.17 -11.63 -5.28
N ILE A 120 4.59 -11.22 -4.08
CA ILE A 120 3.83 -11.40 -2.84
C ILE A 120 2.46 -10.74 -2.95
N ALA A 121 2.42 -9.47 -3.38
CA ALA A 121 1.18 -8.74 -3.60
C ALA A 121 0.27 -9.48 -4.60
N ARG A 122 0.84 -9.94 -5.72
CA ARG A 122 0.06 -10.66 -6.74
C ARG A 122 -0.46 -12.00 -6.23
N LEU A 123 0.32 -12.75 -5.43
CA LEU A 123 -0.14 -14.01 -4.83
C LEU A 123 -1.39 -13.80 -3.96
N GLN A 124 -1.39 -12.76 -3.13
CA GLN A 124 -2.52 -12.45 -2.25
C GLN A 124 -3.73 -11.96 -3.04
N ASP A 125 -3.54 -11.07 -4.01
CA ASP A 125 -4.63 -10.61 -4.88
C ASP A 125 -5.32 -11.79 -5.58
N LEU A 126 -4.54 -12.74 -6.09
CA LEU A 126 -5.07 -13.95 -6.75
C LEU A 126 -5.83 -14.84 -5.78
N HIS A 127 -5.29 -15.05 -4.57
CA HIS A 127 -5.96 -15.84 -3.53
C HIS A 127 -7.29 -15.22 -3.09
N ASP A 128 -7.29 -13.92 -2.81
CA ASP A 128 -8.50 -13.19 -2.40
C ASP A 128 -9.54 -13.16 -3.52
N LEU A 129 -9.11 -12.99 -4.78
CA LEU A 129 -10.00 -13.03 -5.93
C LEU A 129 -10.64 -14.42 -6.09
N ILE A 130 -9.87 -15.51 -5.99
CA ILE A 130 -10.40 -16.88 -6.03
C ILE A 130 -11.42 -17.07 -4.90
N LYS A 131 -11.08 -16.66 -3.69
CA LYS A 131 -11.94 -16.77 -2.51
C LYS A 131 -13.25 -16.01 -2.69
N ILE A 132 -13.22 -14.78 -3.21
CA ILE A 132 -14.42 -13.99 -3.51
C ILE A 132 -15.28 -14.69 -4.56
N ARG A 133 -14.69 -15.20 -5.64
CA ARG A 133 -15.42 -15.86 -6.73
C ARG A 133 -16.08 -17.18 -6.29
N LEU A 134 -15.39 -17.97 -5.49
CA LEU A 134 -15.94 -19.21 -4.94
C LEU A 134 -17.06 -18.92 -3.94
N LYS A 135 -16.87 -17.95 -3.03
CA LYS A 135 -17.90 -17.57 -2.04
C LYS A 135 -19.18 -17.00 -2.67
N SER A 136 -19.03 -16.28 -3.78
CA SER A 136 -20.16 -15.71 -4.51
C SER A 136 -20.86 -16.69 -5.45
N GLY A 137 -20.31 -17.90 -5.64
CA GLY A 137 -20.82 -18.90 -6.57
C GLY A 137 -20.60 -18.55 -8.05
N PHE A 138 -19.79 -17.52 -8.36
CA PHE A 138 -19.43 -17.18 -9.75
C PHE A 138 -18.49 -18.19 -10.39
N SER A 139 -17.81 -18.99 -9.56
CA SER A 139 -16.91 -20.04 -10.03
C SER A 139 -16.96 -21.24 -9.10
N GLN A 140 -16.61 -22.40 -9.64
CA GLN A 140 -16.42 -23.66 -8.93
C GLN A 140 -14.95 -24.07 -8.95
N LEU A 141 -14.53 -24.94 -8.03
CA LEU A 141 -13.15 -25.44 -7.97
C LEU A 141 -12.71 -26.19 -9.24
N THR A 142 -13.66 -26.78 -9.96
CA THR A 142 -13.46 -27.50 -11.22
C THR A 142 -13.39 -26.58 -12.43
N ASP A 143 -13.77 -25.30 -12.31
CA ASP A 143 -13.73 -24.37 -13.43
C ASP A 143 -12.27 -24.10 -13.83
N LEU A 144 -12.04 -23.95 -15.13
CA LEU A 144 -10.74 -23.57 -15.66
C LEU A 144 -10.52 -22.07 -15.49
N VAL A 145 -9.29 -21.66 -15.17
CA VAL A 145 -8.89 -20.25 -15.03
C VAL A 145 -8.94 -19.51 -16.37
N TYR A 146 -8.65 -20.24 -17.45
CA TYR A 146 -8.80 -19.81 -18.84
C TYR A 146 -8.99 -21.04 -19.73
N GLU A 147 -9.39 -20.87 -20.99
CA GLU A 147 -9.63 -21.97 -21.91
C GLU A 147 -8.36 -22.82 -22.13
N GLY A 148 -8.44 -24.12 -21.84
CA GLY A 148 -7.29 -25.04 -21.89
C GLY A 148 -6.28 -24.87 -20.74
N GLY A 149 -6.57 -24.02 -19.74
CA GLY A 149 -5.71 -23.78 -18.59
C GLY A 149 -5.88 -24.79 -17.45
N ILE A 150 -5.37 -24.44 -16.28
CA ILE A 150 -5.54 -25.23 -15.05
C ILE A 150 -6.88 -24.92 -14.37
N THR A 151 -7.33 -25.83 -13.51
CA THR A 151 -8.53 -25.62 -12.67
C THR A 151 -8.24 -24.60 -11.55
N ILE A 152 -9.29 -23.97 -11.01
CA ILE A 152 -9.16 -23.08 -9.85
C ILE A 152 -8.58 -23.81 -8.63
N ALA A 153 -8.92 -25.09 -8.42
CA ALA A 153 -8.31 -25.90 -7.36
C ALA A 153 -6.80 -26.11 -7.55
N ALA A 154 -6.37 -26.41 -8.78
CA ALA A 154 -4.96 -26.56 -9.10
C ALA A 154 -4.21 -25.23 -8.93
N LEU A 155 -4.80 -24.12 -9.40
CA LEU A 155 -4.22 -22.79 -9.19
C LEU A 155 -4.07 -22.48 -7.70
N HIS A 156 -5.10 -22.70 -6.88
CA HIS A 156 -5.02 -22.47 -5.44
C HIS A 156 -3.89 -23.29 -4.78
N THR A 157 -3.76 -24.56 -5.15
CA THR A 157 -2.69 -25.44 -4.67
C THR A 157 -1.30 -24.89 -5.03
N ASP A 158 -1.12 -24.38 -6.25
CA ASP A 158 0.14 -23.80 -6.67
C ASP A 158 0.43 -22.47 -5.97
N LEU A 159 -0.58 -21.60 -5.81
CA LEU A 159 -0.44 -20.36 -5.03
C LEU A 159 0.02 -20.64 -3.60
N GLU A 160 -0.50 -21.70 -2.96
CA GLU A 160 -0.08 -22.11 -1.62
C GLU A 160 1.39 -22.55 -1.58
N LYS A 161 1.84 -23.37 -2.54
CA LYS A 161 3.25 -23.78 -2.64
C LYS A 161 4.18 -22.57 -2.80
N TYR A 162 3.82 -21.63 -3.69
CA TYR A 162 4.62 -20.43 -3.92
C TYR A 162 4.62 -19.50 -2.71
N TRP A 163 3.48 -19.36 -2.04
CA TRP A 163 3.40 -18.63 -0.78
C TRP A 163 4.33 -19.24 0.26
N LEU A 164 4.29 -20.55 0.48
CA LEU A 164 5.16 -21.23 1.46
C LEU A 164 6.65 -21.05 1.15
N PHE A 165 7.03 -21.06 -0.14
CA PHE A 165 8.41 -20.83 -0.55
C PHE A 165 8.87 -19.39 -0.29
N LEU A 166 8.13 -18.40 -0.77
CA LEU A 166 8.49 -16.98 -0.63
C LEU A 166 8.38 -16.51 0.83
N ASN A 167 7.45 -17.07 1.58
CA ASN A 167 7.19 -16.77 2.99
C ASN A 167 8.11 -17.57 3.94
N ASN A 168 9.09 -18.31 3.42
CA ASN A 168 10.07 -19.03 4.21
C ASN A 168 11.10 -18.08 4.83
N ALA A 169 11.37 -18.22 6.14
CA ALA A 169 12.32 -17.36 6.84
C ALA A 169 13.75 -17.40 6.26
N ALA A 170 14.18 -18.54 5.70
CA ALA A 170 15.49 -18.66 5.05
C ALA A 170 15.55 -17.97 3.68
N CYS A 171 14.42 -17.89 2.97
CA CYS A 171 14.30 -17.08 1.75
C CYS A 171 14.39 -15.59 2.10
N GLY A 172 13.60 -15.15 3.09
CA GLY A 172 13.63 -13.77 3.57
C GLY A 172 15.00 -13.35 4.12
N LYS A 173 15.67 -14.23 4.87
CA LYS A 173 17.02 -13.97 5.38
C LYS A 173 18.03 -13.75 4.25
N ALA A 174 18.00 -14.56 3.21
CA ALA A 174 18.87 -14.40 2.07
C ALA A 174 18.65 -13.07 1.32
N LEU A 175 17.38 -12.68 1.12
CA LEU A 175 17.02 -11.40 0.52
C LEU A 175 17.44 -10.23 1.41
N ASP A 176 17.14 -10.27 2.70
CA ASP A 176 17.52 -9.23 3.69
C ASP A 176 19.03 -8.99 3.72
N ASP A 177 19.81 -10.06 3.85
CA ASP A 177 21.28 -9.97 3.86
C ASP A 177 21.84 -9.43 2.54
N ALA A 178 21.26 -9.83 1.41
CA ALA A 178 21.67 -9.35 0.09
C ALA A 178 21.36 -7.85 -0.08
N ILE A 179 20.19 -7.39 0.35
CA ILE A 179 19.77 -5.99 0.28
C ILE A 179 20.63 -5.12 1.18
N ARG A 180 20.87 -5.52 2.44
CA ARG A 180 21.78 -4.80 3.37
C ARG A 180 23.17 -4.64 2.76
N ARG A 181 23.72 -5.73 2.22
CA ARG A 181 25.03 -5.71 1.57
C ARG A 181 25.06 -4.77 0.37
N ALA A 182 24.01 -4.76 -0.44
CA ALA A 182 23.90 -3.91 -1.62
C ALA A 182 23.76 -2.42 -1.24
N ARG A 183 23.02 -2.10 -0.18
CA ARG A 183 22.91 -0.73 0.37
C ARG A 183 24.24 -0.26 0.95
N ALA A 184 24.90 -1.08 1.78
CA ALA A 184 26.25 -0.79 2.29
C ALA A 184 27.25 -0.51 1.16
N LYS A 185 27.22 -1.34 0.11
CA LYS A 185 28.05 -1.15 -1.09
C LYS A 185 27.70 0.16 -1.81
N ALA A 186 26.42 0.47 -2.01
CA ALA A 186 25.99 1.70 -2.66
C ALA A 186 26.47 2.93 -1.90
N THR A 187 26.31 2.96 -0.57
CA THR A 187 26.81 4.06 0.28
C THR A 187 28.33 4.21 0.19
N ARG A 188 29.07 3.10 0.22
CA ARG A 188 30.53 3.12 0.01
C ARG A 188 30.90 3.69 -1.35
N ASP A 189 30.24 3.25 -2.42
CA ASP A 189 30.53 3.69 -3.78
C ASP A 189 30.21 5.19 -3.95
N GLU A 190 29.18 5.72 -3.26
CA GLU A 190 28.88 7.16 -3.20
C GLU A 190 29.92 7.96 -2.43
N VAL A 191 30.39 7.46 -1.28
CA VAL A 191 31.51 8.08 -0.53
C VAL A 191 32.76 8.19 -1.41
N LEU A 192 33.08 7.14 -2.18
CA LEU A 192 34.21 7.17 -3.12
C LEU A 192 33.99 8.16 -4.27
N ARG A 193 32.75 8.31 -4.77
CA ARG A 193 32.41 9.33 -5.75
C ARG A 193 32.64 10.74 -5.21
N GLN A 194 32.26 11.01 -3.95
CA GLN A 194 32.49 12.31 -3.30
C GLN A 194 33.99 12.62 -3.16
N VAL A 195 34.83 11.63 -2.85
CA VAL A 195 36.29 11.79 -2.86
C VAL A 195 36.81 12.17 -4.24
N GLN A 196 36.32 11.51 -5.30
CA GLN A 196 36.72 11.84 -6.68
C GLN A 196 36.29 13.25 -7.10
N ALA A 197 35.17 13.74 -6.59
CA ALA A 197 34.69 15.09 -6.79
C ALA A 197 35.42 16.14 -5.92
N ASN A 198 36.36 15.73 -5.06
CA ASN A 198 36.99 16.55 -4.02
C ASN A 198 35.99 17.18 -3.03
N GLU A 199 34.83 16.54 -2.83
CA GLU A 199 33.80 16.94 -1.86
C GLU A 199 34.10 16.38 -0.45
N LEU A 200 34.86 15.29 -0.37
CA LEU A 200 35.20 14.59 0.86
C LEU A 200 36.70 14.24 0.89
N SER A 201 37.36 14.41 2.04
CA SER A 201 38.77 14.02 2.15
C SER A 201 38.95 12.50 2.14
N ARG A 202 40.12 12.03 1.69
CA ARG A 202 40.43 10.58 1.69
C ARG A 202 40.41 9.96 3.09
N GLN A 203 40.76 10.74 4.12
CA GLN A 203 40.77 10.27 5.49
C GLN A 203 39.34 10.06 6.00
N GLU A 204 38.48 11.08 5.88
CA GLU A 204 37.07 11.00 6.27
C GLU A 204 36.33 9.90 5.52
N ALA A 205 36.66 9.70 4.23
CA ALA A 205 36.10 8.62 3.44
C ALA A 205 36.48 7.24 3.99
N ASN A 206 37.75 7.03 4.35
CA ASN A 206 38.19 5.76 4.94
C ASN A 206 37.54 5.49 6.31
N GLU A 207 37.38 6.52 7.13
CA GLU A 207 36.68 6.43 8.42
C GLU A 207 35.18 6.10 8.22
N THR A 208 34.53 6.77 7.27
CA THR A 208 33.13 6.51 6.91
C THR A 208 32.94 5.08 6.37
N ILE A 209 33.81 4.64 5.46
CA ILE A 209 33.77 3.28 4.90
C ILE A 209 33.98 2.23 5.98
N LYS A 210 34.94 2.45 6.90
CA LYS A 210 35.14 1.56 8.05
C LYS A 210 33.87 1.46 8.88
N LYS A 211 33.25 2.60 9.22
CA LYS A 211 31.99 2.66 9.98
C LYS A 211 30.85 1.90 9.30
N ILE A 212 30.70 1.98 7.97
CA ILE A 212 29.64 1.26 7.22
C ILE A 212 29.69 -0.25 7.46
N TYR A 213 30.87 -0.83 7.67
CA TYR A 213 31.07 -2.27 7.86
C TYR A 213 31.31 -2.67 9.32
N GLU A 214 31.27 -1.74 10.28
CA GLU A 214 31.26 -2.08 11.69
C GLU A 214 29.94 -2.81 12.04
N PRO A 215 29.97 -3.95 12.75
CA PRO A 215 28.76 -4.76 12.98
C PRO A 215 27.57 -3.98 13.55
N SER A 216 27.82 -3.08 14.51
CA SER A 216 26.79 -2.24 15.12
C SER A 216 26.09 -1.31 14.12
N PHE A 217 26.82 -0.80 13.14
CA PHE A 217 26.27 0.07 12.11
C PHE A 217 25.66 -0.75 10.97
N TYR A 218 26.32 -1.83 10.55
CA TYR A 218 25.85 -2.71 9.48
C TYR A 218 24.49 -3.35 9.81
N ASP A 219 24.30 -3.78 11.07
CA ASP A 219 23.02 -4.29 11.56
C ASP A 219 21.91 -3.20 11.60
N GLY A 220 22.31 -1.92 11.61
CA GLY A 220 21.42 -0.77 11.49
C GLY A 220 21.04 -0.42 10.05
N ILE A 221 21.78 -0.89 9.04
CA ILE A 221 21.45 -0.66 7.62
C ILE A 221 20.13 -1.37 7.33
N LEU A 222 19.12 -0.63 6.90
CA LEU A 222 17.81 -1.19 6.58
C LEU A 222 17.96 -2.33 5.57
N GLY A 223 17.32 -3.47 5.83
CA GLY A 223 17.27 -4.61 4.91
C GLY A 223 15.97 -4.65 4.12
N MET A 224 15.30 -5.80 4.09
CA MET A 224 13.94 -5.88 3.56
C MET A 224 13.01 -4.96 4.34
N VAL A 225 12.13 -4.26 3.62
CA VAL A 225 10.99 -3.55 4.19
C VAL A 225 9.86 -4.55 4.46
N PHE A 226 9.49 -4.73 5.73
CA PHE A 226 8.38 -5.61 6.11
C PHE A 226 7.07 -4.82 6.11
N VAL A 227 6.33 -4.91 5.00
CA VAL A 227 5.01 -4.28 4.88
C VAL A 227 3.99 -5.07 5.71
N ASN A 228 3.32 -4.39 6.65
CA ASN A 228 2.42 -5.05 7.61
C ASN A 228 1.38 -5.95 6.91
N GLY A 229 1.36 -7.22 7.29
CA GLY A 229 0.45 -8.23 6.76
C GLY A 229 0.67 -8.59 5.27
N HIS A 230 1.76 -8.10 4.66
CA HIS A 230 1.97 -8.15 3.22
C HIS A 230 0.74 -7.63 2.44
N ASN A 231 0.02 -6.61 2.92
CA ASN A 231 -1.19 -6.19 2.21
C ASN A 231 -0.84 -5.73 0.77
N ALA A 232 -1.49 -6.32 -0.24
CA ALA A 232 -1.16 -6.08 -1.64
C ALA A 232 -1.28 -4.60 -2.05
N ALA A 233 -2.27 -3.88 -1.52
CA ALA A 233 -2.45 -2.45 -1.79
C ALA A 233 -1.36 -1.59 -1.11
N LEU A 234 -0.94 -1.96 0.11
CA LEU A 234 0.20 -1.30 0.76
C LEU A 234 1.49 -1.53 -0.01
N ILE A 235 1.74 -2.77 -0.45
CA ILE A 235 2.92 -3.09 -1.26
C ILE A 235 2.90 -2.29 -2.57
N ALA A 236 1.77 -2.25 -3.27
CA ALA A 236 1.62 -1.48 -4.49
C ALA A 236 1.92 0.01 -4.28
N GLY A 237 1.43 0.61 -3.20
CA GLY A 237 1.71 2.00 -2.90
C GLY A 237 3.18 2.24 -2.49
N VAL A 238 3.82 1.33 -1.75
CA VAL A 238 5.26 1.41 -1.44
C VAL A 238 6.08 1.38 -2.73
N LEU A 239 5.76 0.46 -3.66
CA LEU A 239 6.40 0.40 -4.97
C LEU A 239 6.15 1.68 -5.78
N ASN A 240 4.91 2.19 -5.80
CA ASN A 240 4.58 3.45 -6.49
C ASN A 240 5.40 4.62 -5.98
N VAL A 241 5.55 4.77 -4.66
CA VAL A 241 6.40 5.80 -4.06
C VAL A 241 7.84 5.62 -4.50
N ARG A 242 8.39 4.40 -4.36
CA ARG A 242 9.80 4.12 -4.66
C ARG A 242 10.15 4.39 -6.13
N TYR A 243 9.21 4.12 -7.04
CA TYR A 243 9.39 4.29 -8.48
C TYR A 243 8.93 5.64 -9.03
N LYS A 244 8.22 6.45 -8.24
CA LYS A 244 7.57 7.70 -8.69
C LYS A 244 8.51 8.60 -9.48
N ASP A 245 9.66 8.95 -8.88
CA ASP A 245 10.58 9.89 -9.51
C ASP A 245 11.35 9.27 -10.67
N LEU A 246 11.73 7.99 -10.54
CA LEU A 246 12.42 7.23 -11.59
C LEU A 246 11.57 7.14 -12.86
N LEU A 247 10.33 6.65 -12.73
CA LEU A 247 9.41 6.46 -13.86
C LEU A 247 8.93 7.81 -14.40
N ALA A 248 8.80 8.86 -13.58
CA ALA A 248 8.52 10.21 -14.05
C ALA A 248 9.66 10.80 -14.89
N VAL A 249 10.93 10.52 -14.56
CA VAL A 249 12.07 10.88 -15.40
C VAL A 249 12.04 10.12 -16.73
N GLU A 250 11.83 8.80 -16.68
CA GLU A 250 11.72 7.95 -17.88
C GLU A 250 10.60 8.40 -18.82
N LYS A 251 9.39 8.65 -18.28
CA LYS A 251 8.24 9.14 -19.04
C LYS A 251 8.55 10.46 -19.74
N ARG A 252 9.20 11.40 -19.04
CA ARG A 252 9.64 12.67 -19.64
C ARG A 252 10.68 12.48 -20.74
N MET A 253 11.61 11.55 -20.58
CA MET A 253 12.62 11.23 -21.60
C MET A 253 11.98 10.57 -22.84
N ALA A 254 11.03 9.66 -22.64
CA ALA A 254 10.29 9.02 -23.71
C ALA A 254 9.43 10.01 -24.50
N LEU A 255 8.75 10.94 -23.82
CA LEU A 255 7.98 12.01 -24.47
C LEU A 255 8.87 12.92 -25.33
N LYS A 256 10.04 13.30 -24.81
CA LYS A 256 11.04 14.07 -25.58
C LYS A 256 11.53 13.31 -26.82
N LYS A 257 11.79 12.01 -26.70
CA LYS A 257 12.22 11.16 -27.84
C LYS A 257 11.16 11.08 -28.93
N LYS A 258 9.87 11.12 -28.57
CA LYS A 258 8.75 11.13 -29.52
C LYS A 258 8.51 12.50 -30.17
N GLY A 259 9.29 13.53 -29.84
CA GLY A 259 9.10 14.89 -30.35
C GLY A 259 7.81 15.55 -29.85
N LEU A 260 7.09 14.94 -28.90
CA LEU A 260 5.94 15.60 -28.30
C LEU A 260 6.46 16.79 -27.50
N PRO A 261 5.92 18.01 -27.71
CA PRO A 261 6.28 19.14 -26.90
C PRO A 261 5.96 18.76 -25.46
N THR A 262 6.99 18.61 -24.63
CA THR A 262 6.79 18.65 -23.19
C THR A 262 6.18 20.02 -22.96
N SER A 263 4.89 20.09 -22.69
CA SER A 263 4.27 21.34 -22.30
C SER A 263 5.10 21.82 -21.13
N LYS A 264 5.98 22.80 -21.38
CA LYS A 264 6.67 23.49 -20.30
C LYS A 264 5.53 23.86 -19.37
N PRO A 265 5.58 23.52 -18.07
CA PRO A 265 4.54 23.94 -17.16
C PRO A 265 4.38 25.42 -17.45
N LYS A 266 3.25 25.79 -18.10
CA LYS A 266 3.03 27.17 -18.52
C LYS A 266 3.27 27.92 -17.23
N LYS A 267 4.31 28.77 -17.18
CA LYS A 267 4.65 29.55 -15.98
C LYS A 267 3.29 30.04 -15.51
N LYS A 268 2.73 29.43 -14.46
CA LYS A 268 1.42 29.82 -13.97
C LYS A 268 1.69 31.26 -13.62
N VAL A 269 1.11 32.15 -14.41
CA VAL A 269 1.18 33.58 -14.20
C VAL A 269 0.87 33.75 -12.71
N LYS A 270 1.72 34.50 -12.00
CA LYS A 270 1.75 34.62 -10.52
C LYS A 270 0.38 34.83 -9.85
N PHE A 271 -0.66 35.17 -10.59
CA PHE A 271 -2.05 35.22 -10.15
C PHE A 271 -2.56 33.98 -9.41
N ALA A 272 -2.10 32.76 -9.74
CA ALA A 272 -2.58 31.57 -9.03
C ALA A 272 -1.98 31.40 -7.62
N SER A 273 -0.75 31.88 -7.36
CA SER A 273 -0.18 31.75 -6.01
C SER A 273 -0.75 32.76 -5.03
N GLU A 274 -1.28 33.88 -5.51
CA GLU A 274 -1.93 34.90 -4.67
C GLU A 274 -3.37 34.49 -4.33
N HIS A 275 -4.10 33.91 -5.30
CA HIS A 275 -5.42 33.36 -5.03
C HIS A 275 -5.37 32.10 -4.15
N GLU A 276 -4.35 31.25 -4.29
CA GLU A 276 -4.18 30.06 -3.45
C GLU A 276 -3.69 30.42 -2.03
N LYS A 277 -2.87 31.48 -1.89
CA LYS A 277 -2.53 32.06 -0.57
C LYS A 277 -3.73 32.74 0.09
N ASN A 278 -4.54 33.50 -0.66
CA ASN A 278 -5.75 34.12 -0.12
C ASN A 278 -6.78 33.06 0.30
N ASN A 279 -6.93 31.98 -0.47
CA ASN A 279 -7.83 30.89 -0.13
C ASN A 279 -7.32 30.08 1.08
N GLN A 280 -6.00 29.90 1.22
CA GLN A 280 -5.41 29.30 2.43
C GLN A 280 -5.59 30.19 3.66
N GLN A 281 -5.41 31.51 3.52
CA GLN A 281 -5.64 32.46 4.62
C GLN A 281 -7.12 32.52 5.02
N GLU A 282 -8.03 32.43 4.05
CA GLU A 282 -9.48 32.39 4.32
C GLU A 282 -9.89 31.12 5.07
N VAL A 283 -9.31 29.97 4.72
CA VAL A 283 -9.53 28.70 5.45
C VAL A 283 -8.94 28.77 6.87
N VAL A 284 -7.76 29.36 7.05
CA VAL A 284 -7.16 29.57 8.39
C VAL A 284 -8.05 30.49 9.24
N ASN A 285 -8.57 31.57 8.66
CA ASN A 285 -9.46 32.49 9.36
C ASN A 285 -10.81 31.82 9.70
N GLN A 286 -11.35 30.97 8.81
CA GLN A 286 -12.57 30.20 9.08
C GLN A 286 -12.36 29.14 10.17
N CYS A 287 -11.19 28.48 10.22
CA CYS A 287 -10.84 27.57 11.30
C CYS A 287 -10.69 28.28 12.64
N ALA A 288 -10.04 29.45 12.68
CA ALA A 288 -9.88 30.24 13.90
C ALA A 288 -11.24 30.70 14.46
N MET A 289 -12.16 31.13 13.59
CA MET A 289 -13.53 31.50 13.98
C MET A 289 -14.33 30.31 14.50
N ALA A 290 -14.10 29.10 13.97
CA ALA A 290 -14.75 27.89 14.45
C ALA A 290 -14.20 27.44 15.82
N GLU A 291 -12.91 27.59 16.08
CA GLU A 291 -12.31 27.31 17.39
C GLU A 291 -12.85 28.25 18.48
N GLU A 292 -12.97 29.55 18.20
CA GLU A 292 -13.56 30.52 19.14
C GLU A 292 -15.03 30.19 19.46
N HIS A 293 -15.79 29.72 18.46
CA HIS A 293 -17.19 29.34 18.64
C HIS A 293 -17.35 28.04 19.47
N ILE A 294 -16.39 27.11 19.34
CA ILE A 294 -16.35 25.85 20.11
C ILE A 294 -15.92 26.12 21.55
N GLU A 295 -14.93 26.98 21.79
CA GLU A 295 -14.54 27.36 23.15
C GLU A 295 -15.68 28.11 23.87
N SER A 296 -16.40 28.99 23.17
CA SER A 296 -17.57 29.67 23.73
C SER A 296 -18.70 28.69 24.12
N GLN A 297 -18.94 27.65 23.30
CA GLN A 297 -19.94 26.60 23.59
C GLN A 297 -19.52 25.65 24.72
N GLN A 298 -18.24 25.27 24.81
CA GLN A 298 -17.75 24.42 25.89
C GLN A 298 -17.78 25.11 27.26
N VAL A 299 -17.59 26.43 27.30
CA VAL A 299 -17.71 27.22 28.53
C VAL A 299 -19.18 27.35 28.97
N THR A 300 -20.13 27.37 28.03
CA THR A 300 -21.57 27.38 28.38
C THR A 300 -22.04 26.01 28.87
N ASP A 301 -21.66 24.92 28.21
CA ASP A 301 -22.04 23.55 28.61
C ASP A 301 -21.39 23.10 29.94
N CYS A 302 -20.15 23.52 30.24
CA CYS A 302 -19.49 23.21 31.52
C CYS A 302 -20.09 23.99 32.70
N THR A 303 -20.70 25.15 32.46
CA THR A 303 -21.30 25.96 33.52
C THR A 303 -22.68 25.44 33.93
N GLU A 304 -23.47 24.87 33.01
CA GLU A 304 -24.77 24.28 33.33
C GLU A 304 -24.65 22.93 34.06
N ARG A 305 -23.59 22.15 33.79
CA ARG A 305 -23.38 20.83 34.42
C ARG A 305 -22.85 20.90 35.86
N PHE A 306 -22.31 22.04 36.29
CA PHE A 306 -21.73 22.19 37.63
C PHE A 306 -22.76 22.60 38.70
N THR A 307 -23.99 22.91 38.32
CA THR A 307 -25.07 23.31 39.24
C THR A 307 -26.02 22.19 39.68
N GLU A 308 -25.89 20.96 39.16
CA GLU A 308 -26.82 19.84 39.46
C GLU A 308 -26.24 18.72 40.34
N LEU A 309 -25.00 18.81 40.83
CA LEU A 309 -24.37 17.75 41.64
C LEU A 309 -23.84 18.24 42.98
N THR A 310 -24.75 18.67 43.85
CA THR A 310 -24.50 18.77 45.30
C THR A 310 -25.74 18.40 46.09
N VAL A 311 -26.01 17.11 46.30
CA VAL A 311 -26.56 16.51 47.54
C VAL A 311 -26.42 14.99 47.43
N ALA A 312 -25.55 14.37 48.24
CA ALA A 312 -25.79 13.06 48.89
C ALA A 312 -24.56 12.65 49.73
N ASP A 313 -24.87 12.03 50.87
CA ASP A 313 -24.02 11.83 52.05
C ASP A 313 -22.86 10.84 51.87
N GLU A 314 -21.79 11.08 52.63
CA GLU A 314 -20.75 10.09 52.93
C GLU A 314 -21.27 9.02 53.90
N PRO A 315 -20.74 7.78 53.80
CA PRO A 315 -20.54 6.98 55.00
C PRO A 315 -19.08 6.54 55.19
N THR A 316 -18.76 6.47 56.48
CA THR A 316 -17.48 6.18 57.13
C THR A 316 -16.97 4.74 56.95
N PRO A 317 -15.66 4.49 57.15
CA PRO A 317 -15.05 3.18 56.99
C PRO A 317 -14.99 2.42 58.32
N ASN A 318 -15.55 1.21 58.36
CA ASN A 318 -15.04 0.04 59.09
C ASN A 318 -16.12 -1.05 59.14
N GLU A 319 -16.03 -2.07 58.29
CA GLU A 319 -16.53 -3.39 58.67
C GLU A 319 -15.77 -4.50 57.95
N LEU A 320 -15.14 -5.34 58.77
CA LEU A 320 -14.26 -6.44 58.42
C LEU A 320 -15.11 -7.71 58.25
N ILE A 321 -15.45 -8.09 57.02
CA ILE A 321 -16.22 -9.33 56.79
C ILE A 321 -15.25 -10.52 56.66
N ARG A 322 -15.23 -11.38 57.68
CA ARG A 322 -14.71 -12.75 57.61
C ARG A 322 -15.80 -13.67 57.04
N LEU A 323 -15.52 -14.33 55.92
CA LEU A 323 -16.31 -15.48 55.45
C LEU A 323 -15.52 -16.77 55.67
N LYS A 324 -16.10 -17.69 56.45
CA LYS A 324 -15.69 -19.09 56.51
C LYS A 324 -16.43 -19.88 55.42
N ASP A 325 -15.74 -20.82 54.82
CA ASP A 325 -16.30 -21.84 53.95
C ASP A 325 -16.93 -23.00 54.76
N PRO A 326 -17.80 -23.85 54.15
CA PRO A 326 -18.68 -24.75 54.90
C PRO A 326 -18.00 -25.94 55.60
N ASN A 327 -16.69 -26.15 55.44
CA ASN A 327 -15.97 -27.29 56.03
C ASN A 327 -14.79 -26.92 56.94
N GLY A 328 -14.58 -25.64 57.23
CA GLY A 328 -13.76 -25.19 58.36
C GLY A 328 -12.29 -25.66 58.39
N LYS A 329 -11.58 -25.61 57.26
CA LYS A 329 -10.12 -25.81 57.23
C LYS A 329 -9.42 -24.78 56.35
N ASP A 330 -8.50 -24.03 56.94
CA ASP A 330 -7.63 -23.10 56.23
C ASP A 330 -6.62 -23.88 55.37
N ALA A 331 -6.73 -23.74 54.04
CA ALA A 331 -5.77 -24.30 53.10
C ALA A 331 -5.17 -23.20 52.21
N VAL A 332 -3.84 -23.06 52.30
CA VAL A 332 -3.03 -22.17 51.45
C VAL A 332 -2.77 -22.88 50.12
N GLN A 333 -3.14 -22.25 48.99
CA GLN A 333 -2.69 -22.66 47.66
C GLN A 333 -2.19 -21.47 46.83
N PRO A 334 -1.22 -21.68 45.92
CA PRO A 334 -0.51 -20.61 45.23
C PRO A 334 -1.29 -20.05 44.03
N PHE A 335 -1.07 -18.76 43.79
CA PHE A 335 -1.59 -17.96 42.68
C PHE A 335 -1.28 -18.57 41.30
N THR A 336 -2.30 -18.61 40.43
CA THR A 336 -2.13 -18.60 38.96
C THR A 336 -2.92 -17.41 38.41
N PRO A 337 -2.41 -16.68 37.40
CA PRO A 337 -3.11 -15.52 36.87
C PRO A 337 -4.18 -15.95 35.87
N ILE A 338 -5.43 -15.61 36.19
CA ILE A 338 -6.57 -15.61 35.27
C ILE A 338 -6.44 -14.36 34.40
N VAL A 339 -6.30 -14.54 33.08
CA VAL A 339 -6.46 -13.47 32.09
C VAL A 339 -7.95 -13.33 31.81
N SER A 340 -8.48 -12.15 32.09
CA SER A 340 -9.87 -11.76 31.85
C SER A 340 -10.19 -11.63 30.35
N GLU A 341 -11.33 -12.17 29.93
CA GLU A 341 -11.99 -11.84 28.66
C GLU A 341 -12.47 -10.38 28.65
N PRO A 342 -12.46 -9.66 27.51
CA PRO A 342 -13.18 -8.40 27.39
C PRO A 342 -14.63 -8.62 26.95
N ALA A 343 -15.53 -7.92 27.63
CA ALA A 343 -16.96 -7.85 27.35
C ALA A 343 -17.24 -7.22 25.97
N ASN A 344 -18.00 -7.93 25.13
CA ASN A 344 -18.65 -7.41 23.94
C ASN A 344 -20.04 -6.88 24.30
N TYR A 345 -20.19 -5.56 24.48
CA TYR A 345 -21.49 -4.88 24.43
C TYR A 345 -21.30 -3.49 23.84
N THR A 346 -21.79 -3.27 22.61
CA THR A 346 -22.28 -1.96 22.08
C THR A 346 -22.71 -2.04 20.62
N THR A 347 -22.45 -3.12 19.87
CA THR A 347 -22.69 -3.13 18.42
C THR A 347 -24.13 -3.47 18.00
N THR A 348 -24.96 -4.01 18.90
CA THR A 348 -26.29 -4.54 18.53
C THR A 348 -27.39 -3.48 18.49
N GLU A 349 -27.29 -2.38 19.25
CA GLU A 349 -28.31 -1.30 19.23
C GLU A 349 -28.18 -0.38 18.02
N LEU A 350 -26.95 -0.09 17.56
CA LEU A 350 -26.73 0.79 16.41
C LEU A 350 -27.27 0.15 15.11
N ALA A 351 -27.08 -1.16 14.95
CA ALA A 351 -27.52 -1.91 13.78
C ALA A 351 -29.05 -2.00 13.64
N ASN A 352 -29.77 -2.13 14.77
CA ASN A 352 -31.24 -2.19 14.76
C ASN A 352 -31.89 -0.84 14.46
N ASN A 353 -31.25 0.26 14.85
CA ASN A 353 -31.75 1.61 14.55
C ASN A 353 -31.49 2.05 13.09
N LEU A 354 -30.47 1.49 12.44
CA LEU A 354 -30.12 1.77 11.03
C LEU A 354 -30.99 1.01 10.01
N ALA A 355 -31.63 -0.10 10.40
CA ALA A 355 -32.41 -0.94 9.50
C ALA A 355 -33.77 -0.33 9.05
N ASN A 356 -34.23 0.75 9.69
CA ASN A 356 -35.57 1.31 9.50
C ASN A 356 -35.59 2.76 8.94
N GLN A 357 -34.47 3.29 8.42
CA GLN A 357 -34.40 4.67 7.90
C GLN A 357 -34.26 4.74 6.37
N PRO A 358 -34.80 5.79 5.71
CA PRO A 358 -34.63 6.00 4.28
C PRO A 358 -33.15 6.23 3.92
N VAL A 359 -32.70 5.57 2.85
CA VAL A 359 -31.28 5.51 2.40
C VAL A 359 -30.63 6.89 2.24
N THR A 360 -31.39 7.91 1.85
CA THR A 360 -30.92 9.28 1.71
C THR A 360 -30.50 9.93 3.03
N GLU A 361 -31.12 9.55 4.14
CA GLU A 361 -30.80 10.11 5.47
C GLU A 361 -29.57 9.42 6.09
N VAL A 362 -29.39 8.13 5.81
CA VAL A 362 -28.18 7.37 6.16
C VAL A 362 -26.95 7.93 5.44
N ILE A 363 -27.09 8.30 4.16
CA ILE A 363 -25.99 8.90 3.38
C ILE A 363 -25.58 10.26 3.94
N ASN A 364 -26.53 11.12 4.31
CA ASN A 364 -26.23 12.44 4.86
C ASN A 364 -25.62 12.36 6.27
N ARG A 365 -26.11 11.47 7.15
CA ARG A 365 -25.53 11.26 8.48
C ARG A 365 -24.11 10.70 8.43
N ILE A 366 -23.83 9.82 7.46
CA ILE A 366 -22.48 9.32 7.23
C ILE A 366 -21.58 10.45 6.74
N ALA A 367 -22.04 11.31 5.83
CA ALA A 367 -21.27 12.46 5.35
C ALA A 367 -20.95 13.46 6.48
N ASP A 368 -21.92 13.77 7.35
CA ASP A 368 -21.73 14.71 8.47
C ASP A 368 -20.80 14.14 9.56
N HIS A 369 -20.85 12.82 9.79
CA HIS A 369 -19.96 12.16 10.76
C HIS A 369 -18.50 12.09 10.28
N PHE A 370 -18.27 12.07 8.96
CA PHE A 370 -16.91 12.10 8.39
C PHE A 370 -16.34 13.51 8.19
N ALA A 371 -17.18 14.55 8.18
CA ALA A 371 -16.73 15.94 8.10
C ALA A 371 -16.23 16.51 9.44
N SER A 372 -16.52 15.85 10.57
CA SER A 372 -16.36 16.41 11.94
C SER A 372 -15.24 15.77 12.78
N GLY A 373 -14.38 14.91 12.21
CA GLY A 373 -13.25 14.31 12.96
C GLY A 373 -12.00 15.21 13.00
N PRO A 374 -11.34 15.41 14.16
CA PRO A 374 -10.24 16.37 14.27
C PRO A 374 -8.94 15.84 13.63
N ILE A 375 -8.31 16.66 12.79
CA ILE A 375 -6.93 16.50 12.33
C ILE A 375 -6.07 17.40 13.23
N LYS A 376 -5.24 16.81 14.10
CA LYS A 376 -4.24 17.59 14.85
C LYS A 376 -3.13 18.02 13.88
N GLN A 377 -3.09 19.29 13.49
CA GLN A 377 -1.95 19.91 12.82
C GLN A 377 -0.95 20.39 13.88
N THR A 378 0.30 19.96 13.79
CA THR A 378 1.42 20.53 14.54
C THR A 378 1.94 21.78 13.83
N THR A 379 1.70 22.95 14.41
CA THR A 379 2.14 24.24 13.90
C THR A 379 3.62 24.48 14.25
N SER A 380 4.49 24.64 13.25
CA SER A 380 5.86 25.15 13.43
C SER A 380 5.86 26.68 13.33
N GLN A 381 6.41 27.37 14.32
CA GLN A 381 6.55 28.84 14.33
C GLN A 381 7.72 29.32 13.45
N PRO A 382 7.70 30.58 12.97
CA PRO A 382 8.81 31.16 12.21
C PRO A 382 9.87 31.76 13.15
N ILE A 383 11.13 31.42 12.92
CA ILE A 383 12.28 32.16 13.48
C ILE A 383 12.74 33.11 12.40
N ASP A 384 12.61 34.41 12.67
CA ASP A 384 13.20 35.47 11.85
C ASP A 384 14.16 36.31 12.71
N GLN A 385 15.24 36.74 12.07
CA GLN A 385 16.23 37.76 12.44
C GLN A 385 17.35 37.38 13.43
N PHE A 386 18.57 37.22 12.92
CA PHE A 386 19.70 38.13 13.22
C PHE A 386 20.73 38.11 12.07
N ILE A 387 21.00 39.30 11.52
CA ILE A 387 22.21 39.59 10.73
C ILE A 387 23.07 40.53 11.59
N THR A 388 24.30 40.13 11.88
CA THR A 388 25.42 41.06 12.08
C THR A 388 26.75 40.42 11.66
N GLU A 389 27.58 41.26 11.03
CA GLU A 389 28.85 41.08 10.30
C GLU A 389 30.08 40.50 11.06
N PRO A 390 31.24 40.26 10.38
CA PRO A 390 32.21 39.23 10.76
C PRO A 390 33.58 39.68 11.35
N ALA A 391 34.34 38.64 11.78
CA ALA A 391 35.82 38.48 11.91
C ALA A 391 36.51 38.92 13.24
N PRO A 392 37.74 38.44 13.59
CA PRO A 392 38.61 37.40 13.00
C PRO A 392 39.13 36.31 14.00
N LYS A 393 39.78 35.27 13.46
CA LYS A 393 40.51 34.19 14.19
C LYS A 393 41.61 34.72 15.12
N PRO A 394 41.93 33.96 16.19
CA PRO A 394 43.32 33.51 16.39
C PRO A 394 43.46 32.03 16.77
N PRO A 395 44.70 31.48 16.72
CA PRO A 395 44.99 30.06 16.85
C PRO A 395 45.36 29.67 18.29
N GLY A 396 45.08 28.43 18.68
CA GLY A 396 45.60 27.88 19.92
C GLY A 396 44.91 26.59 20.33
N ALA A 397 45.66 25.50 20.28
CA ALA A 397 45.23 24.14 20.61
C ALA A 397 44.86 24.00 22.10
N ALA A 398 43.77 23.30 22.38
CA ALA A 398 43.62 22.48 23.58
C ALA A 398 42.47 21.48 23.35
N THR A 399 42.72 20.27 23.83
CA THR A 399 41.91 19.06 23.74
C THR A 399 40.56 19.21 24.43
N ASP A 400 39.48 19.26 23.66
CA ASP A 400 38.12 19.06 24.17
C ASP A 400 37.48 17.89 23.43
N ASN A 401 37.13 16.85 24.20
CA ASN A 401 36.28 15.75 23.77
C ASN A 401 34.92 16.34 23.39
N HIS A 402 34.76 16.69 22.13
CA HIS A 402 33.55 17.27 21.59
C HIS A 402 32.43 16.22 21.67
N PRO A 403 31.34 16.44 22.43
CA PRO A 403 30.12 15.66 22.28
C PRO A 403 29.43 16.14 21.00
N LEU A 404 30.07 15.93 19.85
CA LEU A 404 29.46 16.20 18.56
C LEU A 404 28.54 15.04 18.21
N ASP A 405 27.31 15.44 17.91
CA ASP A 405 26.47 14.85 16.88
C ASP A 405 25.45 13.77 17.26
N MET A 406 25.29 13.42 18.54
CA MET A 406 24.13 12.57 18.92
C MET A 406 22.80 13.28 18.66
N ALA A 407 22.71 14.60 18.88
CA ALA A 407 21.49 15.36 18.64
C ALA A 407 21.14 15.48 17.14
N ALA A 408 22.13 15.55 16.24
CA ALA A 408 21.86 15.60 14.80
C ALA A 408 21.49 14.21 14.26
N ILE A 409 22.08 13.14 14.80
CA ILE A 409 21.70 11.76 14.50
C ILE A 409 20.25 11.51 14.98
N GLU A 410 19.90 11.91 16.20
CA GLU A 410 18.53 11.82 16.72
C GLU A 410 17.54 12.63 15.88
N ALA A 411 17.89 13.88 15.51
CA ALA A 411 17.07 14.70 14.63
C ALA A 411 16.86 14.04 13.24
N GLY A 412 17.90 13.39 12.69
CA GLY A 412 17.82 12.61 11.47
C GLY A 412 16.85 11.43 11.58
N ILE A 413 16.94 10.66 12.66
CA ILE A 413 16.05 9.51 12.94
C ILE A 413 14.59 9.98 13.10
N HIS A 414 14.36 11.09 13.80
CA HIS A 414 13.02 11.65 13.96
C HIS A 414 12.43 12.16 12.64
N HIS A 415 13.24 12.80 11.80
CA HIS A 415 12.80 13.26 10.49
C HIS A 415 12.43 12.09 9.58
N GLU A 416 13.23 11.03 9.57
CA GLU A 416 12.94 9.82 8.80
C GLU A 416 11.66 9.13 9.28
N ARG A 417 11.46 9.00 10.61
CA ARG A 417 10.22 8.47 11.17
C ARG A 417 8.99 9.29 10.76
N ALA A 418 9.10 10.63 10.79
CA ALA A 418 8.01 11.51 10.36
C ALA A 418 7.70 11.36 8.85
N GLN A 419 8.72 11.17 8.02
CA GLN A 419 8.53 10.87 6.59
C GLN A 419 7.85 9.51 6.40
N GLN A 420 8.24 8.48 7.15
CA GLN A 420 7.61 7.16 7.12
C GLN A 420 6.14 7.22 7.56
N GLU A 421 5.81 7.98 8.62
CA GLU A 421 4.43 8.20 9.06
C GLU A 421 3.60 8.97 8.02
N ALA A 422 4.16 10.02 7.42
CA ALA A 422 3.51 10.76 6.35
C ALA A 422 3.24 9.86 5.12
N LEU A 423 4.22 9.01 4.77
CA LEU A 423 4.07 8.02 3.71
C LEU A 423 2.96 7.03 4.03
N TYR A 424 2.95 6.50 5.26
CA TYR A 424 1.95 5.57 5.75
C TYR A 424 0.54 6.20 5.71
N ASN A 425 0.40 7.44 6.14
CA ASN A 425 -0.87 8.18 6.08
C ASN A 425 -1.33 8.41 4.64
N HIS A 426 -0.40 8.73 3.73
CA HIS A 426 -0.70 8.89 2.31
C HIS A 426 -1.14 7.56 1.67
N LEU A 427 -0.43 6.47 1.96
CA LEU A 427 -0.79 5.10 1.58
C LEU A 427 -2.18 4.70 2.08
N GLN A 428 -2.47 4.96 3.36
CA GLN A 428 -3.79 4.73 3.93
C GLN A 428 -4.88 5.53 3.21
N TRP A 429 -4.59 6.78 2.85
CA TRP A 429 -5.50 7.61 2.07
C TRP A 429 -5.74 7.03 0.67
N GLU A 430 -4.69 6.64 -0.06
CA GLU A 430 -4.82 6.03 -1.39
C GLU A 430 -5.62 4.73 -1.35
N MET A 431 -5.36 3.87 -0.36
CA MET A 431 -6.13 2.63 -0.17
C MET A 431 -7.61 2.88 0.13
N ARG A 432 -7.92 3.91 0.94
CA ARG A 432 -9.31 4.31 1.18
C ARG A 432 -9.95 4.82 -0.12
N PHE A 433 -9.22 5.62 -0.88
CA PHE A 433 -9.68 6.15 -2.17
C PHE A 433 -9.93 5.05 -3.21
N GLN A 434 -9.03 4.07 -3.30
CA GLN A 434 -9.18 2.92 -4.20
C GLN A 434 -10.42 2.09 -3.82
N ARG A 435 -10.63 1.77 -2.53
CA ARG A 435 -11.83 1.07 -2.06
C ARG A 435 -13.11 1.83 -2.41
N VAL A 436 -13.12 3.16 -2.25
CA VAL A 436 -14.25 4.01 -2.65
C VAL A 436 -14.50 3.93 -4.16
N ASN A 437 -13.44 3.90 -4.98
CA ASN A 437 -13.57 3.76 -6.43
C ASN A 437 -14.05 2.38 -6.87
N GLU A 438 -13.56 1.31 -6.25
CA GLU A 438 -14.02 -0.06 -6.51
C GLU A 438 -15.50 -0.22 -6.15
N TYR A 439 -15.90 0.29 -4.99
CA TYR A 439 -17.30 0.30 -4.57
C TYR A 439 -18.18 1.12 -5.53
N ARG A 440 -17.71 2.29 -5.98
CA ARG A 440 -18.40 3.10 -7.00
C ARG A 440 -18.57 2.33 -8.31
N ASN A 441 -17.56 1.61 -8.77
CA ASN A 441 -17.63 0.81 -9.99
C ASN A 441 -18.55 -0.41 -9.83
N TYR A 442 -18.52 -1.06 -8.67
CA TYR A 442 -19.47 -2.10 -8.31
C TYR A 442 -20.92 -1.59 -8.38
N LEU A 443 -21.22 -0.44 -7.78
CA LEU A 443 -22.55 0.17 -7.82
C LEU A 443 -22.98 0.52 -9.26
N ARG A 444 -22.08 1.04 -10.10
CA ARG A 444 -22.36 1.28 -11.52
C ARG A 444 -22.69 -0.01 -12.28
N ASN A 445 -21.95 -1.08 -12.03
CA ASN A 445 -22.19 -2.38 -12.66
C ASN A 445 -23.51 -2.99 -12.20
N GLN A 446 -23.85 -2.87 -10.92
CA GLN A 446 -25.15 -3.24 -10.35
C GLN A 446 -26.30 -2.47 -11.02
N ALA A 447 -26.21 -1.14 -11.10
CA ALA A 447 -27.22 -0.29 -11.74
C ALA A 447 -27.41 -0.65 -13.23
N SER A 448 -26.31 -0.94 -13.93
CA SER A 448 -26.35 -1.35 -15.35
C SER A 448 -27.04 -2.70 -15.55
N ARG A 449 -26.85 -3.65 -14.62
CA ARG A 449 -27.54 -4.96 -14.65
C ARG A 449 -29.03 -4.80 -14.40
N GLY A 450 -29.43 -3.98 -13.42
CA GLY A 450 -30.85 -3.69 -13.17
C GLY A 450 -31.57 -3.11 -14.39
N LEU A 451 -30.90 -2.24 -15.16
CA LEU A 451 -31.45 -1.70 -16.42
C LEU A 451 -31.62 -2.78 -17.50
N LEU A 452 -30.67 -3.71 -17.64
CA LEU A 452 -30.75 -4.81 -18.60
C LEU A 452 -31.88 -5.80 -18.26
N ASP A 453 -32.08 -6.09 -16.97
CA ASP A 453 -33.17 -6.97 -16.54
C ASP A 453 -34.54 -6.31 -16.75
N ASN A 454 -34.66 -5.01 -16.47
CA ASN A 454 -35.85 -4.24 -16.80
C ASN A 454 -36.15 -4.21 -18.30
N TYR A 455 -35.11 -4.08 -19.15
CA TYR A 455 -35.28 -4.11 -20.60
C TYR A 455 -35.76 -5.49 -21.09
N LYS A 456 -35.24 -6.59 -20.53
CA LYS A 456 -35.69 -7.95 -20.84
C LYS A 456 -37.14 -8.21 -20.42
N VAL A 457 -37.55 -7.74 -19.25
CA VAL A 457 -38.94 -7.86 -18.77
C VAL A 457 -39.89 -7.06 -19.68
N LYS A 458 -39.52 -5.83 -20.06
CA LYS A 458 -40.35 -5.01 -20.96
C LYS A 458 -40.51 -5.63 -22.35
N ARG A 459 -39.48 -6.32 -22.87
CA ARG A 459 -39.55 -7.04 -24.15
C ARG A 459 -40.43 -8.30 -24.09
N ARG A 460 -40.45 -9.01 -22.96
CA ARG A 460 -41.37 -10.15 -22.74
C ARG A 460 -42.82 -9.70 -22.62
N SER A 461 -43.07 -8.54 -22.00
CA SER A 461 -44.41 -7.98 -21.86
C SER A 461 -44.95 -7.40 -23.17
N SER A 462 -44.11 -6.78 -24.01
CA SER A 462 -44.53 -6.27 -25.32
C SER A 462 -44.66 -7.35 -26.40
N GLY A 463 -43.97 -8.49 -26.27
CA GLY A 463 -44.06 -9.63 -27.19
C GLY A 463 -45.38 -10.40 -27.11
N ASN A 464 -46.05 -10.42 -25.95
CA ASN A 464 -47.33 -11.11 -25.79
C ASN A 464 -48.53 -10.32 -26.32
N LEU A 465 -48.44 -9.00 -26.48
CA LEU A 465 -49.56 -8.20 -27.02
C LEU A 465 -49.69 -8.25 -28.55
N ARG A 466 -48.72 -8.86 -29.26
CA ARG A 466 -48.74 -8.96 -30.74
C ARG A 466 -49.15 -10.33 -31.29
N ARG A 467 -49.45 -11.33 -30.44
CA ARG A 467 -49.89 -12.66 -30.92
C ARG A 467 -51.40 -12.80 -31.16
N ASP A 468 -52.24 -11.85 -30.73
CA ASP A 468 -53.71 -11.92 -30.92
C ASP A 468 -54.26 -11.05 -32.07
N ARG A 469 -53.40 -10.41 -32.88
CA ARG A 469 -53.83 -9.70 -34.09
C ARG A 469 -52.95 -10.04 -35.28
N GLY A 470 -53.20 -11.21 -35.87
CA GLY A 470 -52.49 -11.67 -37.05
C GLY A 470 -53.18 -12.85 -37.73
N ALA A 471 -54.50 -12.73 -37.92
CA ALA A 471 -55.19 -13.51 -38.93
C ALA A 471 -54.57 -13.22 -40.31
N GLN A 472 -54.33 -14.30 -41.06
CA GLN A 472 -54.30 -14.39 -42.52
C GLN A 472 -53.76 -13.18 -43.30
N CYS A 473 -52.50 -13.28 -43.73
CA CYS A 473 -52.11 -12.83 -45.06
C CYS A 473 -51.11 -13.86 -45.62
N SER A 474 -51.59 -14.72 -46.52
CA SER A 474 -50.72 -15.50 -47.39
C SER A 474 -50.08 -14.58 -48.41
N TRP A 475 -48.75 -14.57 -48.46
CA TRP A 475 -48.04 -14.14 -49.65
C TRP A 475 -47.17 -15.29 -50.15
N GLY A 476 -47.50 -15.68 -51.38
CA GLY A 476 -46.89 -16.74 -52.16
C GLY A 476 -45.39 -16.53 -52.33
N GLY A 477 -44.71 -17.66 -52.52
CA GLY A 477 -43.27 -17.74 -52.65
C GLY A 477 -42.70 -17.06 -53.88
N TYR A 478 -41.37 -17.01 -53.88
CA TYR A 478 -40.59 -17.05 -55.10
C TYR A 478 -39.31 -17.84 -54.81
N HIS A 479 -39.14 -18.94 -55.54
CA HIS A 479 -37.90 -19.67 -55.70
C HIS A 479 -36.98 -18.91 -56.67
N GLY A 480 -35.71 -18.77 -56.28
CA GLY A 480 -34.53 -18.58 -57.15
C GLY A 480 -33.32 -18.84 -56.25
N ARG A 481 -32.52 -19.91 -56.35
CA ARG A 481 -31.81 -20.52 -57.49
C ARG A 481 -30.85 -19.53 -58.15
N GLY A 482 -29.55 -19.77 -57.96
CA GLY A 482 -28.39 -19.00 -58.45
C GLY A 482 -27.21 -19.30 -57.51
N GLU A 483 -26.51 -20.42 -57.70
CA GLU A 483 -25.34 -20.59 -58.60
C GLU A 483 -24.05 -20.03 -57.98
N ASP A 484 -23.25 -20.96 -57.46
CA ASP A 484 -21.81 -21.16 -57.67
C ASP A 484 -20.99 -19.98 -58.22
N VAL A 485 -20.02 -19.51 -57.42
CA VAL A 485 -18.71 -19.10 -57.94
C VAL A 485 -17.62 -19.57 -56.97
N GLU A 486 -16.98 -20.65 -57.38
CA GLU A 486 -15.66 -21.11 -56.96
C GLU A 486 -14.62 -20.17 -57.57
N MET A 487 -13.75 -19.57 -56.76
CA MET A 487 -12.51 -18.94 -57.26
C MET A 487 -11.36 -19.29 -56.32
N ALA A 488 -10.55 -20.23 -56.78
CA ALA A 488 -9.18 -20.43 -56.35
C ALA A 488 -8.30 -19.30 -56.91
N MET A 489 -7.33 -18.84 -56.13
CA MET A 489 -6.10 -18.26 -56.65
C MET A 489 -4.90 -18.66 -55.78
N ASP A 490 -3.84 -19.03 -56.49
CA ASP A 490 -2.48 -19.38 -56.09
C ASP A 490 -1.72 -18.25 -55.37
#